data_AF-A0A480HI72-F1
#
_entry.id   AF-A0A480HI72-F1
#
_cell.length_a   1.000
_cell.length_b   1.000
_cell.length_c   1.000
_cell.angle_alpha   90.00
_cell.angle_beta   90.00
_cell.angle_gamma   90.00
#
_symmetry.space_group_name_H-M   'P 1'
#
loop_
_entity.id
_entity.type
_entity.pdbx_description
1 polymer ?
#
loop_
_entity_poly.entity_id
_entity_poly.type
_entity_poly.pdbx_seq_one_letter_code
_entity_poly.pdbx_strand_id
1 'polypeptide(L)'
;MGKKGKKEKKGRGAEKTAAKMEKKVSKRSRKEEEDLEALIAHFQTLDARRTQVVETPCSPPSPRLNASLSAHPEKDELILFGGEYFNGQKTLLYNELYTYSIRKDAWTKVDIPNPPPRRCAHQAVAVPQGGGQLWIFGGEFASPDGEQFYHYRDLWVLHLATKTWEQVRSPGGPSGRSGHRMVAWKRQLILFGGFHESTRDYIYYNDVYTFDLDTSTWTKLSPSGTGPTPRSGCQMSVTPQGSIVIYGGYSKQRVRKDVDRGTQHGDMFLLKPEEGREGRWAWTRINPSGAKPSPRSGFSVAAAPNHQTLLFGGVCDEEEEESLQGDFLNDLYFYDPARNRWFAGQLKGPKAEKRRRRRGKRAEPGTADKQEVEGPGAPEPLEVVREVVSEAGTVVTIKQVLAAPSSAGRPASDDDEDSPDEAGVPTVEPSPRSNAMLAVKHGRLYLYGGMFEAGDRQVTLSDLYCLDLHKMDAWTALVEADPENQEWLEETDSEEDSDEVEGAEGGGEDDEDDEDEEEEEDDDGGEHHPSVMPGEPFVDYLPRTEQYWVKLAREAAAPGAQEKRVLRSAQAMAKAFFEASA
;
A
#
# COMPACT_ATOMS: atom_id res chain seq x y z
N MET A 1 63.75 16.65 19.65
CA MET A 1 62.54 17.40 19.26
C MET A 1 61.96 16.79 17.98
N GLY A 2 60.64 16.65 17.87
CA GLY A 2 59.93 16.71 16.57
C GLY A 2 59.58 15.43 15.80
N LYS A 3 58.84 14.45 16.37
CA LYS A 3 58.04 13.48 15.58
C LYS A 3 56.80 12.99 16.37
N LYS A 4 55.87 13.91 16.72
CA LYS A 4 54.54 13.53 17.27
C LYS A 4 53.34 14.24 16.62
N GLY A 5 53.53 15.21 15.72
CA GLY A 5 52.44 16.04 15.18
C GLY A 5 51.83 15.63 13.82
N LYS A 6 52.27 14.54 13.17
CA LYS A 6 51.82 14.20 11.80
C LYS A 6 50.57 13.30 11.73
N LYS A 7 50.21 12.60 12.83
CA LYS A 7 49.01 11.73 12.88
C LYS A 7 47.70 12.49 13.18
N GLU A 8 47.75 13.57 13.98
CA GLU A 8 46.58 14.42 14.27
C GLU A 8 46.14 15.29 13.08
N LYS A 9 47.08 15.69 12.21
CA LYS A 9 46.76 16.49 11.01
C LYS A 9 46.01 15.70 9.91
N LYS A 10 46.18 14.37 9.82
CA LYS A 10 45.50 13.53 8.83
C LYS A 10 44.02 13.23 9.20
N GLY A 11 43.68 13.23 10.50
CA GLY A 11 42.29 13.08 10.97
C GLY A 11 41.44 14.33 10.80
N ARG A 12 42.02 15.52 11.01
CA ARG A 12 41.33 16.81 10.88
C ARG A 12 40.83 17.12 9.46
N GLY A 13 41.49 16.60 8.42
CA GLY A 13 41.06 16.77 7.02
C GLY A 13 39.80 15.95 6.72
N ALA A 14 39.83 14.66 7.05
CA ALA A 14 38.69 13.76 6.89
C ALA A 14 37.47 14.20 7.72
N GLU A 15 37.68 14.69 8.94
CA GLU A 15 36.63 15.20 9.82
C GLU A 15 35.99 16.48 9.28
N LYS A 16 36.77 17.39 8.68
CA LYS A 16 36.25 18.58 7.99
C LYS A 16 35.47 18.22 6.72
N THR A 17 35.95 17.25 5.94
CA THR A 17 35.24 16.76 4.74
C THR A 17 33.93 16.08 5.12
N ALA A 18 33.93 15.24 6.15
CA ALA A 18 32.71 14.61 6.68
C ALA A 18 31.71 15.65 7.18
N ALA A 19 32.15 16.67 7.94
CA ALA A 19 31.28 17.76 8.39
C ALA A 19 30.72 18.61 7.23
N LYS A 20 31.51 18.86 6.18
CA LYS A 20 31.05 19.58 4.97
C LYS A 20 30.02 18.76 4.20
N MET A 21 30.26 17.46 4.05
CA MET A 21 29.34 16.51 3.41
C MET A 21 28.04 16.40 4.21
N GLU A 22 28.13 16.28 5.54
CA GLU A 22 26.98 16.29 6.43
C GLU A 22 26.19 17.60 6.33
N LYS A 23 26.85 18.75 6.22
CA LYS A 23 26.16 20.03 5.99
C LYS A 23 25.48 20.12 4.63
N LYS A 24 26.05 19.52 3.58
CA LYS A 24 25.45 19.46 2.24
C LYS A 24 24.19 18.58 2.26
N VAL A 25 24.27 17.39 2.86
CA VAL A 25 23.14 16.47 2.98
C VAL A 25 22.01 17.09 3.80
N SER A 26 22.30 17.89 4.85
CA SER A 26 21.24 18.47 5.70
C SER A 26 20.56 19.64 5.01
N LYS A 27 21.31 20.37 4.19
CA LYS A 27 20.73 21.41 3.33
C LYS A 27 19.82 20.79 2.27
N ARG A 28 20.24 19.68 1.65
CA ARG A 28 19.42 18.93 0.67
C ARG A 28 18.13 18.42 1.32
N SER A 29 18.23 17.71 2.44
CA SER A 29 17.05 17.15 3.13
C SER A 29 16.04 18.22 3.58
N ARG A 30 16.53 19.40 4.00
CA ARG A 30 15.64 20.53 4.34
C ARG A 30 14.92 21.09 3.12
N LYS A 31 15.64 21.23 2.00
CA LYS A 31 15.03 21.70 0.75
C LYS A 31 13.95 20.72 0.28
N GLU A 32 14.23 19.43 0.31
CA GLU A 32 13.30 18.35 -0.03
C GLU A 32 12.03 18.38 0.85
N GLU A 33 12.19 18.51 2.17
CA GLU A 33 11.06 18.68 3.09
C GLU A 33 10.26 19.96 2.80
N GLU A 34 10.93 21.09 2.53
CA GLU A 34 10.29 22.36 2.14
C GLU A 34 9.51 22.22 0.81
N ASP A 35 10.05 21.49 -0.16
CA ASP A 35 9.42 21.23 -1.46
C ASP A 35 8.15 20.38 -1.29
N LEU A 36 8.19 19.34 -0.44
CA LEU A 36 7.00 18.54 -0.08
C LEU A 36 5.95 19.37 0.66
N GLU A 37 6.35 20.18 1.64
CA GLU A 37 5.43 21.06 2.37
C GLU A 37 4.75 22.07 1.42
N ALA A 38 5.50 22.63 0.47
CA ALA A 38 4.96 23.52 -0.55
C ALA A 38 3.96 22.81 -1.46
N LEU A 39 4.24 21.58 -1.89
CA LEU A 39 3.33 20.78 -2.70
C LEU A 39 2.04 20.43 -1.94
N ILE A 40 2.16 20.03 -0.68
CA ILE A 40 1.02 19.77 0.21
C ILE A 40 0.18 21.06 0.37
N ALA A 41 0.82 22.21 0.62
CA ALA A 41 0.14 23.50 0.75
C ALA A 41 -0.58 23.91 -0.55
N HIS A 42 0.01 23.63 -1.72
CA HIS A 42 -0.64 23.83 -3.00
C HIS A 42 -1.91 22.99 -3.14
N PHE A 43 -1.86 21.69 -2.80
CA PHE A 43 -3.06 20.84 -2.80
C PHE A 43 -4.12 21.32 -1.81
N GLN A 44 -3.72 21.74 -0.62
CA GLN A 44 -4.64 22.32 0.36
C GLN A 44 -5.32 23.60 -0.16
N THR A 45 -4.59 24.42 -0.93
CA THR A 45 -5.16 25.62 -1.58
C THR A 45 -6.20 25.24 -2.64
N LEU A 46 -5.99 24.15 -3.38
CA LEU A 46 -6.98 23.61 -4.32
C LEU A 46 -8.21 23.08 -3.57
N ASP A 47 -8.01 22.35 -2.47
CA ASP A 47 -9.08 21.81 -1.66
C ASP A 47 -9.92 22.90 -0.97
N ALA A 48 -9.29 24.01 -0.57
CA ALA A 48 -9.97 25.16 0.02
C ALA A 48 -10.94 25.86 -0.95
N ARG A 49 -10.84 25.61 -2.26
CA ARG A 49 -11.82 26.10 -3.24
C ARG A 49 -13.18 25.43 -3.10
N ARG A 50 -13.25 24.26 -2.44
CA ARG A 50 -14.51 23.57 -2.13
C ARG A 50 -15.15 24.20 -0.89
N THR A 51 -16.27 24.89 -1.09
CA THR A 51 -16.94 25.65 -0.02
C THR A 51 -18.21 25.00 0.49
N GLN A 52 -18.69 23.95 -0.17
CA GLN A 52 -19.95 23.29 0.13
C GLN A 52 -19.83 21.77 -0.03
N VAL A 53 -20.68 21.05 0.71
CA VAL A 53 -20.75 19.59 0.65
C VAL A 53 -21.46 19.19 -0.64
N VAL A 54 -20.82 18.33 -1.43
CA VAL A 54 -21.38 17.80 -2.68
C VAL A 54 -21.33 16.27 -2.65
N GLU A 55 -22.46 15.64 -2.96
CA GLU A 55 -22.58 14.19 -3.08
C GLU A 55 -22.93 13.83 -4.51
N THR A 56 -22.03 13.10 -5.15
CA THR A 56 -22.16 12.73 -6.56
C THR A 56 -22.16 11.21 -6.67
N PRO A 57 -23.26 10.57 -7.12
CA PRO A 57 -23.24 9.17 -7.51
C PRO A 57 -22.13 8.94 -8.53
N CYS A 58 -21.32 7.92 -8.34
CA CYS A 58 -20.13 7.68 -9.16
C CYS A 58 -19.95 6.19 -9.47
N SER A 59 -19.06 5.92 -10.42
CA SER A 59 -18.50 4.58 -10.61
C SER A 59 -17.69 4.16 -9.36
N PRO A 60 -17.30 2.89 -9.26
CA PRO A 60 -16.33 2.45 -8.26
C PRO A 60 -15.08 3.36 -8.25
N PRO A 61 -14.47 3.58 -7.07
CA PRO A 61 -13.28 4.40 -6.96
C PRO A 61 -12.12 3.83 -7.79
N SER A 62 -11.13 4.67 -8.09
CA SER A 62 -9.92 4.25 -8.81
C SER A 62 -9.11 3.21 -8.00
N PRO A 63 -8.19 2.48 -8.67
CA PRO A 63 -7.25 1.59 -7.99
C PRO A 63 -6.54 2.29 -6.86
N ARG A 64 -6.45 1.62 -5.70
CA ARG A 64 -5.71 2.14 -4.56
C ARG A 64 -5.34 1.06 -3.56
N LEU A 65 -4.24 1.31 -2.87
CA LEU A 65 -3.79 0.60 -1.68
C LEU A 65 -3.57 1.59 -0.53
N ASN A 66 -3.31 1.07 0.68
CA ASN A 66 -2.96 1.88 1.86
C ASN A 66 -3.98 2.98 2.22
N ALA A 67 -5.22 2.86 1.76
CA ALA A 67 -6.37 3.65 2.20
C ALA A 67 -7.05 3.02 3.42
N SER A 68 -8.11 3.66 3.90
CA SER A 68 -8.97 3.11 4.94
C SER A 68 -10.37 2.79 4.41
N LEU A 69 -10.83 1.56 4.62
CA LEU A 69 -12.24 1.16 4.44
C LEU A 69 -12.84 0.91 5.83
N SER A 70 -13.87 1.66 6.20
CA SER A 70 -14.51 1.57 7.51
C SER A 70 -16.01 1.33 7.37
N ALA A 71 -16.57 0.51 8.24
CA ALA A 71 -18.02 0.37 8.35
C ALA A 71 -18.62 1.63 8.98
N HIS A 72 -19.64 2.23 8.36
CA HIS A 72 -20.38 3.31 8.99
C HIS A 72 -21.02 2.77 10.29
N PRO A 73 -20.89 3.46 11.44
CA PRO A 73 -21.37 2.93 12.72
C PRO A 73 -22.88 2.73 12.73
N GLU A 74 -23.64 3.70 12.20
CA GLU A 74 -25.11 3.68 12.24
C GLU A 74 -25.80 3.24 10.94
N LYS A 75 -25.27 3.62 9.76
CA LYS A 75 -25.88 3.32 8.45
C LYS A 75 -25.36 2.01 7.84
N ASP A 76 -26.08 1.52 6.83
CA ASP A 76 -25.68 0.36 6.01
C ASP A 76 -24.76 0.81 4.87
N GLU A 77 -23.65 1.44 5.26
CA GLU A 77 -22.70 2.06 4.35
C GLU A 77 -21.27 1.69 4.76
N LEU A 78 -20.37 1.63 3.77
CA LEU A 78 -18.93 1.63 3.99
C LEU A 78 -18.38 3.00 3.62
N ILE A 79 -17.26 3.36 4.23
CA ILE A 79 -16.58 4.65 4.06
C ILE A 79 -15.16 4.36 3.61
N LEU A 80 -14.78 4.83 2.43
CA LEU A 80 -13.43 4.72 1.89
C LEU A 80 -12.77 6.10 1.88
N PHE A 81 -11.55 6.20 2.39
CA PHE A 81 -10.82 7.47 2.44
C PHE A 81 -9.33 7.28 2.15
N GLY A 82 -8.78 8.18 1.32
CA GLY A 82 -7.35 8.32 1.06
C GLY A 82 -6.77 7.20 0.19
N GLY A 83 -5.49 6.89 0.45
CA GLY A 83 -4.70 5.88 -0.24
C GLY A 83 -3.79 6.45 -1.32
N GLU A 84 -3.14 5.53 -2.02
CA GLU A 84 -2.21 5.85 -3.10
C GLU A 84 -2.40 4.93 -4.30
N TYR A 85 -1.76 5.30 -5.41
CA TYR A 85 -1.67 4.55 -6.65
C TYR A 85 -0.32 4.84 -7.31
N PHE A 86 0.38 3.78 -7.72
CA PHE A 86 1.61 3.88 -8.50
C PHE A 86 1.34 3.42 -9.93
N ASN A 87 1.79 4.21 -10.91
CA ASN A 87 1.56 3.94 -12.34
C ASN A 87 2.84 3.54 -13.10
N GLY A 88 3.88 3.09 -12.40
CA GLY A 88 5.18 2.73 -13.00
C GLY A 88 6.20 3.87 -13.02
N GLN A 89 5.76 5.12 -12.93
CA GLN A 89 6.66 6.28 -12.85
C GLN A 89 6.35 7.21 -11.68
N LYS A 90 5.07 7.34 -11.30
CA LYS A 90 4.62 8.31 -10.32
C LYS A 90 3.70 7.71 -9.27
N THR A 91 3.91 8.15 -8.04
CA THR A 91 3.04 7.89 -6.90
C THR A 91 2.00 9.01 -6.77
N LEU A 92 0.72 8.64 -6.86
CA LEU A 92 -0.42 9.54 -6.74
C LEU A 92 -1.14 9.27 -5.41
N LEU A 93 -1.26 10.30 -4.58
CA LEU A 93 -1.98 10.20 -3.30
C LEU A 93 -3.35 10.85 -3.34
N TYR A 94 -4.28 10.25 -2.59
CA TYR A 94 -5.67 10.66 -2.53
C TYR A 94 -6.04 11.24 -1.16
N ASN A 95 -7.00 12.17 -1.13
CA ASN A 95 -7.80 12.56 0.05
C ASN A 95 -9.30 12.47 -0.23
N GLU A 96 -9.68 11.72 -1.26
CA GLU A 96 -11.06 11.57 -1.65
C GLU A 96 -11.82 10.72 -0.62
N LEU A 97 -13.08 11.09 -0.41
CA LEU A 97 -14.01 10.37 0.45
C LEU A 97 -15.11 9.76 -0.40
N TYR A 98 -15.29 8.45 -0.27
CA TYR A 98 -16.36 7.71 -0.91
C TYR A 98 -17.22 6.99 0.12
N THR A 99 -18.52 6.91 -0.16
CA THR A 99 -19.43 6.03 0.56
C THR A 99 -19.98 4.97 -0.38
N TYR A 100 -20.06 3.73 0.11
CA TYR A 100 -20.67 2.62 -0.60
C TYR A 100 -21.94 2.20 0.11
N SER A 101 -23.09 2.30 -0.57
CA SER A 101 -24.38 1.91 -0.02
C SER A 101 -24.62 0.42 -0.22
N ILE A 102 -24.57 -0.36 0.86
CA ILE A 102 -24.68 -1.82 0.81
C ILE A 102 -26.02 -2.27 0.24
N ARG A 103 -27.10 -1.54 0.55
CA ARG A 103 -28.45 -1.89 0.09
C ARG A 103 -28.70 -1.54 -1.36
N LYS A 104 -28.02 -0.50 -1.87
CA LYS A 104 -28.20 -0.01 -3.25
C LYS A 104 -27.15 -0.54 -4.20
N ASP A 105 -26.07 -1.12 -3.68
CA ASP A 105 -24.90 -1.54 -4.47
C ASP A 105 -24.38 -0.38 -5.34
N ALA A 106 -24.11 0.75 -4.68
CA ALA A 106 -23.80 1.99 -5.37
C ALA A 106 -22.79 2.83 -4.59
N TRP A 107 -21.85 3.42 -5.33
CA TRP A 107 -20.85 4.35 -4.80
C TRP A 107 -21.33 5.80 -4.91
N THR A 108 -20.90 6.62 -3.96
CA THR A 108 -21.11 8.07 -3.97
C THR A 108 -19.82 8.73 -3.53
N LYS A 109 -19.31 9.66 -4.33
CA LYS A 109 -18.21 10.54 -3.96
C LYS A 109 -18.76 11.68 -3.12
N VAL A 110 -18.16 11.93 -1.96
CA VAL A 110 -18.60 12.93 -0.99
C VAL A 110 -17.51 13.98 -0.83
N ASP A 111 -17.65 15.11 -1.53
CA ASP A 111 -16.74 16.23 -1.39
C ASP A 111 -17.17 17.08 -0.20
N ILE A 112 -16.33 17.14 0.84
CA ILE A 112 -16.56 17.93 2.05
C ILE A 112 -15.48 19.02 2.13
N PRO A 113 -15.83 20.27 2.44
CA PRO A 113 -14.86 21.35 2.62
C PRO A 113 -13.79 21.03 3.67
N ASN A 114 -12.58 21.55 3.45
CA ASN A 114 -11.43 21.43 4.35
C ASN A 114 -11.08 19.97 4.75
N PRO A 115 -10.91 19.05 3.78
CA PRO A 115 -10.52 17.69 4.08
C PRO A 115 -9.09 17.62 4.66
N PRO A 116 -8.72 16.49 5.29
CA PRO A 116 -7.32 16.22 5.58
C PRO A 116 -6.49 16.26 4.28
N PRO A 117 -5.22 16.68 4.34
CA PRO A 117 -4.28 16.49 3.23
C PRO A 117 -4.26 15.06 2.67
N ARG A 118 -3.91 14.95 1.39
CA ARG A 118 -3.67 13.67 0.69
C ARG A 118 -2.75 12.80 1.51
N ARG A 119 -3.13 11.55 1.72
CA ARG A 119 -2.40 10.64 2.58
C ARG A 119 -2.69 9.17 2.28
N CYS A 120 -1.68 8.35 2.52
CA CYS A 120 -1.77 6.89 2.58
C CYS A 120 -1.18 6.40 3.92
N ALA A 121 -1.34 5.10 4.18
CA ALA A 121 -0.81 4.40 5.35
C ALA A 121 -1.21 5.03 6.70
N HIS A 122 -2.29 5.82 6.71
CA HIS A 122 -2.94 6.36 7.89
C HIS A 122 -3.79 5.27 8.56
N GLN A 123 -4.32 5.58 9.74
CA GLN A 123 -5.35 4.76 10.36
C GLN A 123 -6.63 5.53 10.55
N ALA A 124 -7.74 4.90 10.14
CA ALA A 124 -9.08 5.42 10.39
C ALA A 124 -9.85 4.50 11.34
N VAL A 125 -10.55 5.09 12.30
CA VAL A 125 -11.37 4.37 13.28
C VAL A 125 -12.75 5.02 13.35
N ALA A 126 -13.78 4.25 13.04
CA ALA A 126 -15.16 4.69 13.17
C ALA A 126 -15.70 4.44 14.58
N VAL A 127 -16.34 5.45 15.18
CA VAL A 127 -17.02 5.37 16.48
C VAL A 127 -18.45 5.89 16.38
N PRO A 128 -19.42 5.35 17.15
CA PRO A 128 -20.83 5.74 17.05
C PRO A 128 -21.16 7.10 17.71
N GLN A 129 -20.19 7.75 18.35
CA GLN A 129 -20.42 9.03 19.03
C GLN A 129 -20.96 10.10 18.07
N GLY A 130 -21.93 10.91 18.53
CA GLY A 130 -22.42 12.07 17.79
C GLY A 130 -23.11 11.77 16.46
N GLY A 131 -23.73 10.60 16.29
CA GLY A 131 -24.31 10.17 15.00
C GLY A 131 -23.29 9.54 14.06
N GLY A 132 -22.11 9.18 14.60
CA GLY A 132 -21.00 8.60 13.87
C GLY A 132 -19.87 9.60 13.64
N GLN A 133 -18.66 9.17 13.96
CA GLN A 133 -17.42 9.88 13.70
C GLN A 133 -16.39 8.94 13.09
N LEU A 134 -15.62 9.43 12.13
CA LEU A 134 -14.44 8.74 11.59
C LEU A 134 -13.20 9.52 12.02
N TRP A 135 -12.38 8.91 12.86
CA TRP A 135 -11.14 9.49 13.37
C TRP A 135 -9.96 9.02 12.53
N ILE A 136 -9.10 9.95 12.10
CA ILE A 136 -7.93 9.68 11.27
C ILE A 136 -6.69 10.25 11.93
N PHE A 137 -5.66 9.43 12.11
CA PHE A 137 -4.36 9.88 12.61
C PHE A 137 -3.25 9.53 11.62
N GLY A 138 -2.31 10.46 11.48
CA GLY A 138 -1.05 10.28 10.76
C GLY A 138 -1.22 9.83 9.31
N GLY A 139 -0.34 8.92 8.89
CA GLY A 139 -0.12 8.57 7.49
C GLY A 139 1.02 9.40 6.90
N GLU A 140 1.23 9.28 5.61
CA GLU A 140 2.28 9.98 4.90
C GLU A 140 1.81 10.53 3.56
N PHE A 141 2.58 11.49 3.07
CA PHE A 141 2.53 11.95 1.69
C PHE A 141 3.86 11.64 1.02
N ALA A 142 3.83 10.80 -0.01
CA ALA A 142 5.00 10.51 -0.82
C ALA A 142 5.18 11.56 -1.92
N SER A 143 6.42 11.91 -2.24
CA SER A 143 6.74 12.68 -3.45
C SER A 143 6.25 11.94 -4.70
N PRO A 144 6.01 12.65 -5.81
CA PRO A 144 5.61 12.01 -7.06
C PRO A 144 6.56 10.91 -7.54
N ASP A 145 7.87 11.03 -7.31
CA ASP A 145 8.88 10.01 -7.62
C ASP A 145 8.94 8.85 -6.60
N GLY A 146 8.23 8.95 -5.47
CA GLY A 146 8.22 7.94 -4.42
C GLY A 146 9.48 7.90 -3.54
N GLU A 147 10.42 8.83 -3.69
CA GLU A 147 11.70 8.80 -2.96
C GLU A 147 11.65 9.47 -1.58
N GLN A 148 10.67 10.34 -1.34
CA GLN A 148 10.60 11.18 -0.14
C GLN A 148 9.22 11.12 0.49
N PHE A 149 9.19 11.15 1.82
CA PHE A 149 7.97 11.00 2.60
C PHE A 149 7.80 12.13 3.60
N TYR A 150 6.61 12.74 3.60
CA TYR A 150 6.17 13.64 4.65
C TYR A 150 5.22 12.90 5.59
N HIS A 151 5.65 12.62 6.82
CA HIS A 151 4.82 11.90 7.78
C HIS A 151 3.96 12.85 8.62
N TYR A 152 2.64 12.69 8.52
CA TYR A 152 1.68 13.49 9.26
C TYR A 152 1.64 13.09 10.74
N ARG A 153 1.46 14.10 11.60
CA ARG A 153 1.23 13.97 13.06
C ARG A 153 -0.14 14.45 13.50
N ASP A 154 -0.98 14.80 12.54
CA ASP A 154 -2.28 15.41 12.80
C ASP A 154 -3.34 14.37 13.14
N LEU A 155 -4.35 14.83 13.89
CA LEU A 155 -5.55 14.08 14.21
C LEU A 155 -6.73 14.80 13.58
N TRP A 156 -7.52 14.08 12.81
CA TRP A 156 -8.74 14.58 12.17
C TRP A 156 -9.94 13.77 12.62
N VAL A 157 -11.09 14.43 12.67
CA VAL A 157 -12.38 13.78 12.82
C VAL A 157 -13.31 14.24 11.71
N LEU A 158 -13.94 13.29 11.04
CA LEU A 158 -15.12 13.53 10.21
C LEU A 158 -16.36 13.23 11.05
N HIS A 159 -17.15 14.27 11.29
CA HIS A 159 -18.48 14.12 11.89
C HIS A 159 -19.45 13.66 10.79
N LEU A 160 -19.84 12.38 10.80
CA LEU A 160 -20.61 11.75 9.71
C LEU A 160 -22.04 12.29 9.62
N ALA A 161 -22.62 12.66 10.76
CA ALA A 161 -23.97 13.22 10.83
C ALA A 161 -24.07 14.60 10.15
N THR A 162 -23.07 15.45 10.37
CA THR A 162 -23.03 16.83 9.84
C THR A 162 -22.22 16.97 8.56
N LYS A 163 -21.45 15.94 8.18
CA LYS A 163 -20.51 15.94 7.06
C LYS A 163 -19.52 17.10 7.15
N THR A 164 -18.83 17.18 8.29
CA THR A 164 -17.84 18.22 8.56
C THR A 164 -16.52 17.61 9.02
N TRP A 165 -15.42 18.03 8.39
CA TRP A 165 -14.08 17.75 8.85
C TRP A 165 -13.64 18.73 9.93
N GLU A 166 -12.93 18.23 10.92
CA GLU A 166 -12.31 19.02 11.98
C GLU A 166 -10.89 18.49 12.24
N GLN A 167 -9.91 19.39 12.21
CA GLN A 167 -8.57 19.09 12.68
C GLN A 167 -8.51 19.28 14.20
N VAL A 168 -8.29 18.20 14.92
CA VAL A 168 -8.26 18.20 16.38
C VAL A 168 -6.87 18.57 16.87
N ARG A 169 -6.74 19.76 17.46
CA ARG A 169 -5.49 20.24 18.05
C ARG A 169 -5.37 19.76 19.49
N SER A 170 -4.61 18.69 19.69
CA SER A 170 -4.37 18.12 21.02
C SER A 170 -2.86 17.94 21.25
N PRO A 171 -2.24 18.75 22.14
CA PRO A 171 -0.81 18.66 22.43
C PRO A 171 -0.47 17.34 23.15
N GLY A 172 0.81 16.95 23.10
CA GLY A 172 1.27 15.71 23.74
C GLY A 172 0.92 14.42 22.99
N GLY A 173 0.46 14.54 21.74
CA GLY A 173 0.20 13.40 20.85
C GLY A 173 1.47 12.72 20.32
N PRO A 174 1.30 11.63 19.55
CA PRO A 174 2.39 10.93 18.90
C PRO A 174 3.14 11.81 17.87
N SER A 175 4.39 11.45 17.58
CA SER A 175 5.15 12.03 16.45
C SER A 175 4.53 11.67 15.10
N GLY A 176 4.93 12.39 14.04
CA GLY A 176 4.47 12.11 12.68
C GLY A 176 4.90 10.73 12.24
N ARG A 177 3.96 9.92 11.74
CA ARG A 177 4.19 8.50 11.46
C ARG A 177 3.15 7.89 10.52
N SER A 178 3.56 6.86 9.80
CA SER A 178 2.73 6.02 8.94
C SER A 178 2.89 4.54 9.33
N GLY A 179 2.01 3.68 8.81
CA GLY A 179 2.04 2.23 9.08
C GLY A 179 1.80 1.85 10.55
N HIS A 180 1.37 2.80 11.39
CA HIS A 180 0.94 2.56 12.77
C HIS A 180 -0.44 1.90 12.77
N ARG A 181 -0.88 1.39 13.92
CA ARG A 181 -2.25 0.91 14.10
C ARG A 181 -2.98 1.66 15.18
N MET A 182 -4.27 1.89 14.95
CA MET A 182 -5.17 2.58 15.88
C MET A 182 -6.49 1.82 15.99
N VAL A 183 -7.00 1.66 17.21
CA VAL A 183 -8.27 0.96 17.47
C VAL A 183 -9.12 1.73 18.47
N ALA A 184 -10.45 1.64 18.34
CA ALA A 184 -11.37 2.14 19.36
C ALA A 184 -11.43 1.17 20.54
N TRP A 185 -11.15 1.66 21.73
CA TRP A 185 -11.29 0.94 22.98
C TRP A 185 -12.12 1.76 23.97
N LYS A 186 -13.35 1.31 24.24
CA LYS A 186 -14.32 2.07 25.04
C LYS A 186 -14.52 3.49 24.47
N ARG A 187 -14.24 4.53 25.25
CA ARG A 187 -14.30 5.95 24.85
C ARG A 187 -12.92 6.52 24.50
N GLN A 188 -11.99 5.67 24.07
CA GLN A 188 -10.63 6.05 23.76
C GLN A 188 -10.18 5.46 22.42
N LEU A 189 -9.23 6.13 21.77
CA LEU A 189 -8.46 5.56 20.67
C LEU A 189 -7.11 5.10 21.22
N ILE A 190 -6.70 3.89 20.91
CA ILE A 190 -5.40 3.35 21.30
C ILE A 190 -4.54 3.20 20.06
N LEU A 191 -3.36 3.80 20.07
CA LEU A 191 -2.41 3.80 18.97
C LEU A 191 -1.12 3.08 19.38
N PHE A 192 -0.55 2.29 18.47
CA PHE A 192 0.74 1.62 18.66
C PHE A 192 1.58 1.65 17.39
N GLY A 193 2.88 1.85 17.60
CA GLY A 193 3.93 1.63 16.60
C GLY A 193 3.90 2.61 15.43
N GLY A 194 4.30 2.11 14.26
CA GLY A 194 4.48 2.88 13.03
C GLY A 194 5.95 3.13 12.71
N PHE A 195 6.19 3.82 11.61
CA PHE A 195 7.51 4.27 11.22
C PHE A 195 7.50 5.75 10.83
N HIS A 196 8.69 6.32 10.79
CA HIS A 196 8.98 7.64 10.27
C HIS A 196 10.30 7.56 9.54
N GLU A 197 10.33 8.01 8.30
CA GLU A 197 11.50 8.12 7.46
C GLU A 197 11.82 9.58 7.17
N SER A 198 13.11 9.84 7.02
CA SER A 198 13.68 11.09 6.55
C SER A 198 14.82 10.75 5.60
N THR A 199 15.33 11.72 4.84
CA THR A 199 16.44 11.53 3.88
C THR A 199 17.70 10.86 4.48
N ARG A 200 17.83 10.82 5.82
CA ARG A 200 19.05 10.34 6.51
C ARG A 200 18.85 9.08 7.33
N ASP A 201 17.66 8.93 7.89
CA ASP A 201 17.40 7.95 8.93
C ASP A 201 15.92 7.57 8.94
N TYR A 202 15.66 6.39 9.46
CA TYR A 202 14.32 5.87 9.66
C TYR A 202 14.18 5.38 11.10
N ILE A 203 12.99 5.57 11.67
CA ILE A 203 12.69 5.20 13.05
C ILE A 203 11.41 4.38 13.02
N TYR A 204 11.49 3.17 13.55
CA TYR A 204 10.32 2.38 13.90
C TYR A 204 9.94 2.70 15.35
N TYR A 205 8.64 2.71 15.64
CA TYR A 205 8.12 2.99 16.97
C TYR A 205 7.53 1.73 17.62
N ASN A 206 7.52 1.71 18.96
CA ASN A 206 6.76 0.76 19.79
C ASN A 206 6.06 1.45 20.97
N ASP A 207 5.94 2.77 20.92
CA ASP A 207 5.20 3.52 21.92
C ASP A 207 3.70 3.27 21.79
N VAL A 208 3.00 3.47 22.92
CA VAL A 208 1.55 3.34 22.99
C VAL A 208 0.98 4.68 23.42
N TYR A 209 -0.03 5.14 22.71
CA TYR A 209 -0.77 6.36 23.04
C TYR A 209 -2.25 6.07 23.20
N THR A 210 -2.90 6.81 24.07
CA THR A 210 -4.36 6.87 24.16
C THR A 210 -4.85 8.27 23.86
N PHE A 211 -5.91 8.39 23.07
CA PHE A 211 -6.66 9.62 22.91
C PHE A 211 -8.03 9.45 23.56
N ASP A 212 -8.36 10.31 24.52
CA ASP A 212 -9.66 10.30 25.17
C ASP A 212 -10.68 11.10 24.34
N LEU A 213 -11.79 10.45 23.97
CA LEU A 213 -12.82 11.03 23.09
C LEU A 213 -13.74 12.02 23.82
N ASP A 214 -13.70 12.07 25.15
CA ASP A 214 -14.46 13.05 25.95
C ASP A 214 -13.66 14.32 26.15
N THR A 215 -12.41 14.18 26.57
CA THR A 215 -11.55 15.32 26.92
C THR A 215 -10.74 15.82 25.74
N SER A 216 -10.68 15.06 24.64
CA SER A 216 -9.84 15.35 23.47
C SER A 216 -8.35 15.48 23.81
N THR A 217 -7.86 14.61 24.72
CA THR A 217 -6.48 14.65 25.21
C THR A 217 -5.71 13.39 24.86
N TRP A 218 -4.50 13.56 24.34
CA TRP A 218 -3.52 12.49 24.23
C TRP A 218 -2.86 12.17 25.56
N THR A 219 -2.54 10.90 25.78
CA THR A 219 -1.72 10.42 26.89
C THR A 219 -0.79 9.33 26.38
N LYS A 220 0.52 9.47 26.61
CA LYS A 220 1.48 8.39 26.36
C LYS A 220 1.39 7.37 27.49
N LEU A 221 1.15 6.11 27.14
CA LEU A 221 1.16 5.02 28.11
C LEU A 221 2.57 4.49 28.32
N SER A 222 2.80 3.98 29.53
CA SER A 222 4.00 3.22 29.90
C SER A 222 3.58 1.86 30.41
N PRO A 223 3.17 0.93 29.53
CA PRO A 223 2.74 -0.39 29.97
C PRO A 223 3.88 -1.16 30.64
N SER A 224 3.56 -1.92 31.69
CA SER A 224 4.51 -2.81 32.37
C SER A 224 4.81 -4.05 31.52
N GLY A 225 5.90 -4.76 31.84
CA GLY A 225 6.31 -5.98 31.12
C GLY A 225 7.06 -5.72 29.81
N THR A 226 7.39 -6.80 29.10
CA THR A 226 8.13 -6.74 27.83
C THR A 226 7.14 -6.71 26.67
N GLY A 227 7.01 -5.54 26.05
CA GLY A 227 6.18 -5.33 24.86
C GLY A 227 6.87 -5.74 23.55
N PRO A 228 6.17 -5.55 22.42
CA PRO A 228 6.74 -5.76 21.11
C PRO A 228 7.92 -4.81 20.84
N THR A 229 8.87 -5.28 20.04
CA THR A 229 9.92 -4.44 19.45
C THR A 229 9.33 -3.39 18.51
N PRO A 230 10.06 -2.29 18.22
CA PRO A 230 9.65 -1.30 17.25
C PRO A 230 9.26 -1.90 15.90
N ARG A 231 8.12 -1.49 15.34
CA ARG A 231 7.56 -2.06 14.11
C ARG A 231 6.48 -1.18 13.47
N SER A 232 6.31 -1.33 12.17
CA SER A 232 5.19 -0.80 11.38
C SER A 232 4.46 -1.94 10.67
N GLY A 233 3.30 -1.66 10.06
CA GLY A 233 2.53 -2.65 9.30
C GLY A 233 1.96 -3.79 10.15
N CYS A 234 2.10 -3.74 11.47
CA CYS A 234 1.48 -4.70 12.38
C CYS A 234 -0.05 -4.57 12.33
N GLN A 235 -0.75 -5.52 12.94
CA GLN A 235 -2.20 -5.51 13.00
C GLN A 235 -2.66 -5.48 14.44
N MET A 236 -3.76 -4.75 14.69
CA MET A 236 -4.34 -4.59 16.02
C MET A 236 -5.82 -4.95 16.04
N SER A 237 -6.27 -5.59 17.11
CA SER A 237 -7.69 -5.88 17.33
C SER A 237 -8.04 -5.87 18.80
N VAL A 238 -9.26 -5.42 19.12
CA VAL A 238 -9.76 -5.40 20.49
C VAL A 238 -10.52 -6.69 20.78
N THR A 239 -10.15 -7.35 21.88
CA THR A 239 -10.83 -8.55 22.39
C THR A 239 -12.12 -8.20 23.13
N PRO A 240 -13.08 -9.13 23.28
CA PRO A 240 -14.31 -8.91 24.07
C PRO A 240 -14.06 -8.48 25.51
N GLN A 241 -12.97 -8.99 26.08
CA GLN A 241 -12.58 -8.74 27.46
C GLN A 241 -11.92 -7.35 27.62
N GLY A 242 -11.77 -6.58 26.54
CA GLY A 242 -11.15 -5.25 26.57
C GLY A 242 -9.62 -5.29 26.64
N SER A 243 -8.99 -6.40 26.27
CA SER A 243 -7.55 -6.43 25.96
C SER A 243 -7.32 -6.15 24.47
N ILE A 244 -6.12 -5.74 24.07
CA ILE A 244 -5.77 -5.43 22.67
C ILE A 244 -4.68 -6.38 22.20
N VAL A 245 -4.93 -7.08 21.09
CA VAL A 245 -3.98 -7.98 20.44
C VAL A 245 -3.18 -7.19 19.43
N ILE A 246 -1.86 -7.36 19.43
CA ILE A 246 -0.92 -6.85 18.43
C ILE A 246 -0.31 -8.08 17.76
N TYR A 247 -0.32 -8.12 16.43
CA TYR A 247 0.22 -9.23 15.65
C TYR A 247 1.09 -8.74 14.49
N GLY A 248 2.29 -9.33 14.42
CA GLY A 248 3.19 -9.21 13.29
C GLY A 248 3.74 -7.81 13.06
N GLY A 249 3.94 -7.45 11.79
CA GLY A 249 4.56 -6.21 11.33
C GLY A 249 5.98 -6.39 10.82
N TYR A 250 6.61 -5.30 10.45
CA TYR A 250 7.97 -5.27 9.91
C TYR A 250 8.80 -4.21 10.62
N SER A 251 10.10 -4.43 10.69
CA SER A 251 11.07 -3.42 11.12
C SER A 251 12.37 -3.60 10.38
N LYS A 252 13.06 -2.49 10.14
CA LYS A 252 14.42 -2.48 9.59
C LYS A 252 15.36 -1.92 10.66
N GLN A 253 16.57 -2.47 10.77
CA GLN A 253 17.60 -1.98 11.67
C GLN A 253 18.94 -1.87 10.96
N ARG A 254 19.60 -0.72 11.09
CA ARG A 254 20.95 -0.51 10.55
C ARG A 254 21.97 -1.28 11.38
N VAL A 255 22.59 -2.29 10.78
CA VAL A 255 23.56 -3.18 11.47
C VAL A 255 24.98 -2.69 11.24
N ARG A 256 25.29 -2.20 10.04
CA ARG A 256 26.55 -1.54 9.69
C ARG A 256 26.26 -0.31 8.84
N LYS A 257 27.31 0.47 8.54
CA LYS A 257 27.20 1.56 7.57
C LYS A 257 26.72 0.96 6.24
N ASP A 258 25.62 1.49 5.72
CA ASP A 258 25.00 1.09 4.45
C ASP A 258 24.53 -0.38 4.39
N VAL A 259 24.38 -1.04 5.55
CA VAL A 259 23.81 -2.40 5.64
C VAL A 259 22.70 -2.43 6.68
N ASP A 260 21.51 -2.65 6.19
CA ASP A 260 20.31 -2.76 6.98
C ASP A 260 19.81 -4.20 7.01
N ARG A 261 19.23 -4.62 8.13
CA ARG A 261 18.57 -5.92 8.28
C ARG A 261 17.07 -5.70 8.46
N GLY A 262 16.30 -6.22 7.51
CA GLY A 262 14.85 -6.37 7.65
C GLY A 262 14.50 -7.46 8.67
N THR A 263 13.38 -7.30 9.36
CA THR A 263 12.84 -8.30 10.27
C THR A 263 11.34 -8.29 10.16
N GLN A 264 10.81 -9.37 9.59
CA GLN A 264 9.39 -9.65 9.62
C GLN A 264 9.03 -10.27 10.98
N HIS A 265 8.05 -9.68 11.65
CA HIS A 265 7.60 -10.14 12.95
C HIS A 265 6.43 -11.12 12.77
N GLY A 266 6.52 -12.28 13.41
CA GLY A 266 5.44 -13.27 13.50
C GLY A 266 4.91 -13.47 14.93
N ASP A 267 5.36 -12.64 15.87
CA ASP A 267 4.98 -12.72 17.28
C ASP A 267 3.65 -11.99 17.58
N MET A 268 3.02 -12.40 18.68
CA MET A 268 1.76 -11.84 19.14
C MET A 268 1.88 -11.38 20.58
N PHE A 269 1.28 -10.21 20.85
CA PHE A 269 1.25 -9.62 22.17
C PHE A 269 -0.16 -9.20 22.54
N LEU A 270 -0.40 -9.16 23.83
CA LEU A 270 -1.65 -8.74 24.43
C LEU A 270 -1.35 -7.57 25.36
N LEU A 271 -1.97 -6.43 25.07
CA LEU A 271 -1.97 -5.24 25.90
C LEU A 271 -3.24 -5.27 26.78
N LYS A 272 -3.06 -5.39 28.09
CA LYS A 272 -4.16 -5.53 29.05
C LYS A 272 -4.22 -4.36 30.02
N PRO A 273 -5.40 -3.81 30.33
CA PRO A 273 -5.54 -2.91 31.47
C PRO A 273 -5.29 -3.70 32.77
N GLU A 274 -4.56 -3.13 33.73
CA GLU A 274 -4.34 -3.75 35.05
C GLU A 274 -5.61 -3.57 35.91
N GLU A 275 -6.17 -4.67 36.41
CA GLU A 275 -7.36 -4.63 37.27
C GLU A 275 -7.11 -3.83 38.56
N GLY A 276 -8.04 -2.95 38.91
CA GLY A 276 -7.97 -2.14 40.13
C GLY A 276 -7.01 -0.94 40.08
N ARG A 277 -6.39 -0.64 38.93
CA ARG A 277 -5.54 0.54 38.73
C ARG A 277 -5.87 1.25 37.42
N GLU A 278 -6.67 2.30 37.49
CA GLU A 278 -7.01 3.11 36.32
C GLU A 278 -5.76 3.64 35.61
N GLY A 279 -5.76 3.58 34.27
CA GLY A 279 -4.67 4.09 33.43
C GLY A 279 -3.42 3.21 33.37
N ARG A 280 -3.37 2.07 34.08
CA ARG A 280 -2.25 1.13 34.00
C ARG A 280 -2.50 0.01 33.03
N TRP A 281 -1.46 -0.32 32.28
CA TRP A 281 -1.48 -1.34 31.24
C TRP A 281 -0.29 -2.28 31.40
N ALA A 282 -0.44 -3.51 30.94
CA ALA A 282 0.60 -4.53 30.98
C ALA A 282 0.69 -5.27 29.64
N TRP A 283 1.92 -5.52 29.20
CA TRP A 283 2.23 -6.37 28.07
C TRP A 283 2.32 -7.83 28.49
N THR A 284 1.80 -8.71 27.63
CA THR A 284 2.01 -10.15 27.74
C THR A 284 2.21 -10.72 26.34
N ARG A 285 3.35 -11.39 26.10
CA ARG A 285 3.54 -12.16 24.87
C ARG A 285 2.61 -13.38 24.90
N ILE A 286 1.92 -13.63 23.81
CA ILE A 286 1.00 -14.76 23.66
C ILE A 286 1.47 -15.67 22.54
N ASN A 287 1.29 -16.97 22.73
CA ASN A 287 1.62 -18.00 21.74
C ASN A 287 0.35 -18.78 21.42
N PRO A 288 -0.41 -18.38 20.40
CA PRO A 288 -1.63 -19.08 20.05
C PRO A 288 -1.38 -20.51 19.61
N SER A 289 -2.37 -21.36 19.78
CA SER A 289 -2.42 -22.71 19.21
C SER A 289 -3.13 -22.70 17.84
N GLY A 290 -3.20 -23.86 17.17
CA GLY A 290 -3.99 -24.03 15.95
C GLY A 290 -3.22 -23.73 14.65
N ALA A 291 -3.98 -23.53 13.57
CA ALA A 291 -3.45 -23.34 12.22
C ALA A 291 -3.05 -21.88 12.02
N LYS A 292 -1.77 -21.56 12.24
CA LYS A 292 -1.25 -20.20 12.15
C LYS A 292 -1.04 -19.78 10.70
N PRO A 293 -1.22 -18.50 10.36
CA PRO A 293 -0.72 -17.95 9.10
C PRO A 293 0.80 -18.12 9.00
N SER A 294 1.30 -18.29 7.77
CA SER A 294 2.74 -18.17 7.51
C SER A 294 3.23 -16.74 7.81
N PRO A 295 4.52 -16.55 8.12
CA PRO A 295 5.12 -15.22 8.20
C PRO A 295 4.81 -14.42 6.93
N ARG A 296 4.32 -13.20 7.10
CA ARG A 296 3.90 -12.32 6.01
C ARG A 296 3.79 -10.87 6.45
N SER A 297 3.91 -9.96 5.51
CA SER A 297 3.74 -8.51 5.63
C SER A 297 2.51 -8.08 4.84
N GLY A 298 2.03 -6.85 5.06
CA GLY A 298 0.93 -6.27 4.28
C GLY A 298 -0.41 -7.02 4.32
N PHE A 299 -0.59 -7.94 5.26
CA PHE A 299 -1.87 -8.62 5.47
C PHE A 299 -2.85 -7.68 6.17
N SER A 300 -4.14 -7.91 5.97
CA SER A 300 -5.18 -7.04 6.50
C SER A 300 -6.03 -7.74 7.53
N VAL A 301 -6.51 -7.00 8.54
CA VAL A 301 -7.40 -7.55 9.57
C VAL A 301 -8.71 -6.80 9.68
N ALA A 302 -9.74 -7.52 10.10
CA ALA A 302 -11.02 -6.94 10.48
C ALA A 302 -11.63 -7.70 11.67
N ALA A 303 -12.44 -7.00 12.46
CA ALA A 303 -13.25 -7.65 13.49
C ALA A 303 -14.37 -8.46 12.82
N ALA A 304 -14.37 -9.78 13.04
CA ALA A 304 -15.37 -10.70 12.53
C ALA A 304 -16.47 -10.97 13.57
N PRO A 305 -17.60 -11.58 13.17
CA PRO A 305 -18.62 -12.08 14.10
C PRO A 305 -18.02 -12.98 15.19
N ASN A 306 -18.77 -13.14 16.30
CA ASN A 306 -18.32 -13.91 17.46
C ASN A 306 -17.00 -13.43 18.08
N HIS A 307 -16.65 -12.17 17.85
CA HIS A 307 -15.47 -11.51 18.38
C HIS A 307 -14.14 -12.15 17.97
N GLN A 308 -14.11 -12.73 16.78
CA GLN A 308 -12.88 -13.21 16.18
C GLN A 308 -12.19 -12.08 15.41
N THR A 309 -10.88 -12.20 15.24
CA THR A 309 -10.13 -11.35 14.31
C THR A 309 -9.94 -12.12 13.03
N LEU A 310 -10.42 -11.59 11.91
CA LEU A 310 -10.17 -12.13 10.58
C LEU A 310 -8.87 -11.53 10.05
N LEU A 311 -8.09 -12.37 9.37
CA LEU A 311 -6.90 -11.99 8.60
C LEU A 311 -7.11 -12.43 7.15
N PHE A 312 -6.70 -11.59 6.20
CA PHE A 312 -6.70 -11.90 4.78
C PHE A 312 -5.36 -11.51 4.13
N GLY A 313 -4.87 -12.41 3.28
CA GLY A 313 -3.81 -12.15 2.31
C GLY A 313 -2.46 -11.75 2.91
N GLY A 314 -1.78 -10.81 2.25
CA GLY A 314 -0.41 -10.38 2.56
C GLY A 314 0.62 -10.91 1.56
N VAL A 315 1.88 -10.60 1.82
CA VAL A 315 3.04 -11.00 1.00
C VAL A 315 4.12 -11.61 1.89
N CYS A 316 4.76 -12.66 1.41
CA CYS A 316 5.96 -13.24 2.00
C CYS A 316 7.12 -13.00 1.05
N ASP A 317 8.07 -12.18 1.46
CA ASP A 317 9.23 -11.87 0.61
C ASP A 317 10.30 -12.96 0.81
N GLU A 318 10.70 -13.60 -0.28
CA GLU A 318 11.82 -14.53 -0.32
C GLU A 318 13.05 -13.81 -0.89
N GLU A 319 14.08 -13.66 -0.04
CA GLU A 319 15.39 -13.10 -0.42
C GLU A 319 16.31 -14.23 -0.90
N GLU A 320 16.58 -14.28 -2.21
CA GLU A 320 17.73 -15.00 -2.79
C GLU A 320 18.91 -14.04 -3.04
N GLU A 321 20.11 -14.56 -3.28
CA GLU A 321 21.37 -13.80 -3.28
C GLU A 321 21.39 -12.60 -4.25
N GLU A 322 20.58 -12.64 -5.32
CA GLU A 322 20.48 -11.59 -6.35
C GLU A 322 19.03 -11.19 -6.69
N SER A 323 18.01 -11.73 -6.00
CA SER A 323 16.60 -11.41 -6.29
C SER A 323 15.72 -11.43 -5.05
N LEU A 324 14.78 -10.49 -4.99
CA LEU A 324 13.69 -10.45 -4.03
C LEU A 324 12.39 -10.79 -4.77
N GLN A 325 11.72 -11.88 -4.40
CA GLN A 325 10.42 -12.22 -4.95
C GLN A 325 9.35 -12.25 -3.86
N GLY A 326 8.24 -11.52 -4.07
CA GLY A 326 7.11 -11.49 -3.17
C GLY A 326 6.08 -12.58 -3.48
N ASP A 327 5.88 -13.53 -2.55
CA ASP A 327 4.80 -14.50 -2.61
C ASP A 327 3.51 -13.91 -2.01
N PHE A 328 2.63 -13.42 -2.89
CA PHE A 328 1.33 -12.87 -2.51
C PHE A 328 0.33 -13.96 -2.16
N LEU A 329 -0.54 -13.66 -1.19
CA LEU A 329 -1.47 -14.63 -0.59
C LEU A 329 -2.91 -14.11 -0.65
N ASN A 330 -3.91 -15.00 -0.75
CA ASN A 330 -5.35 -14.71 -0.70
C ASN A 330 -6.10 -15.57 0.33
N ASP A 331 -5.37 -16.22 1.23
CA ASP A 331 -5.95 -17.08 2.27
C ASP A 331 -6.67 -16.27 3.36
N LEU A 332 -7.55 -16.96 4.09
CA LEU A 332 -8.30 -16.41 5.22
C LEU A 332 -7.91 -17.13 6.49
N TYR A 333 -7.75 -16.38 7.58
CA TYR A 333 -7.57 -16.93 8.92
C TYR A 333 -8.47 -16.23 9.94
N PHE A 334 -8.85 -16.97 10.97
CA PHE A 334 -9.59 -16.46 12.12
C PHE A 334 -8.79 -16.70 13.39
N TYR A 335 -8.60 -15.66 14.17
CA TYR A 335 -8.07 -15.73 15.52
C TYR A 335 -9.20 -15.61 16.54
N ASP A 336 -9.32 -16.62 17.41
CA ASP A 336 -10.21 -16.59 18.57
C ASP A 336 -9.41 -16.13 19.81
N PRO A 337 -9.65 -14.91 20.30
CA PRO A 337 -8.93 -14.39 21.47
C PRO A 337 -9.32 -15.08 22.78
N ALA A 338 -10.51 -15.66 22.88
CA ALA A 338 -10.95 -16.35 24.09
C ALA A 338 -10.24 -17.71 24.24
N ARG A 339 -9.99 -18.40 23.12
CA ARG A 339 -9.27 -19.68 23.09
C ARG A 339 -7.78 -19.53 22.82
N ASN A 340 -7.32 -18.33 22.52
CA ASN A 340 -5.97 -18.04 22.03
C ASN A 340 -5.56 -19.02 20.92
N ARG A 341 -6.35 -19.07 19.85
CA ARG A 341 -6.23 -20.10 18.80
C ARG A 341 -6.52 -19.55 17.41
N TRP A 342 -5.72 -19.95 16.44
CA TRP A 342 -5.93 -19.69 15.02
C TRP A 342 -6.68 -20.83 14.31
N PHE A 343 -7.45 -20.46 13.30
CA PHE A 343 -8.20 -21.35 12.41
C PHE A 343 -8.04 -20.86 10.96
N ALA A 344 -7.83 -21.78 10.03
CA ALA A 344 -7.92 -21.47 8.61
C ALA A 344 -9.40 -21.26 8.20
N GLY A 345 -9.67 -20.20 7.46
CA GLY A 345 -10.97 -19.86 6.92
C GLY A 345 -11.21 -20.57 5.60
N GLN A 346 -11.74 -21.79 5.63
CA GLN A 346 -12.10 -22.53 4.42
C GLN A 346 -13.54 -22.24 4.00
N LEU A 347 -13.72 -21.95 2.71
CA LEU A 347 -15.05 -21.86 2.11
C LEU A 347 -15.65 -23.26 1.97
N LYS A 348 -16.95 -23.38 2.22
CA LYS A 348 -17.70 -24.64 2.09
C LYS A 348 -17.96 -25.03 0.63
N GLY A 349 -17.76 -24.08 -0.29
CA GLY A 349 -18.14 -24.20 -1.69
C GLY A 349 -19.65 -24.04 -1.89
N PRO A 350 -20.09 -23.74 -3.12
CA PRO A 350 -21.51 -23.70 -3.44
C PRO A 350 -22.12 -25.09 -3.21
N LYS A 351 -23.23 -25.16 -2.45
CA LYS A 351 -23.97 -26.40 -2.29
C LYS A 351 -24.54 -26.82 -3.65
N ALA A 352 -23.90 -27.76 -4.32
CA ALA A 352 -24.51 -28.44 -5.45
C ALA A 352 -25.84 -29.05 -4.99
N GLU A 353 -26.95 -28.69 -5.64
CA GLU A 353 -28.24 -29.33 -5.42
C GLU A 353 -28.08 -30.82 -5.71
N LYS A 354 -28.03 -31.63 -4.65
CA LYS A 354 -28.04 -33.08 -4.77
C LYS A 354 -29.32 -33.49 -5.50
N ARG A 355 -29.25 -33.71 -6.83
CA ARG A 355 -30.26 -34.47 -7.56
C ARG A 355 -30.45 -35.78 -6.81
N ARG A 356 -31.64 -35.97 -6.23
CA ARG A 356 -32.03 -37.22 -5.53
C ARG A 356 -31.88 -38.39 -6.51
N ARG A 357 -30.74 -39.06 -6.52
CA ARG A 357 -30.60 -40.39 -7.13
C ARG A 357 -31.39 -41.37 -6.25
N ARG A 358 -32.43 -41.95 -6.84
CA ARG A 358 -33.26 -42.99 -6.22
C ARG A 358 -32.38 -44.17 -5.79
N ARG A 359 -32.61 -44.60 -4.55
CA ARG A 359 -31.94 -45.69 -3.84
C ARG A 359 -32.21 -47.04 -4.52
N GLY A 360 -31.19 -47.62 -5.15
CA GLY A 360 -31.11 -49.04 -5.51
C GLY A 360 -30.45 -49.85 -4.38
N LYS A 361 -30.92 -51.07 -4.16
CA LYS A 361 -30.68 -51.95 -3.00
C LYS A 361 -29.23 -52.42 -2.84
N ARG A 362 -28.81 -52.55 -1.57
CA ARG A 362 -27.54 -53.08 -1.05
C ARG A 362 -27.52 -54.62 -1.05
N ALA A 363 -26.35 -55.21 -1.28
CA ALA A 363 -25.96 -56.54 -0.82
C ALA A 363 -24.47 -56.52 -0.42
N GLU A 364 -24.13 -57.20 0.67
CA GLU A 364 -22.78 -57.37 1.27
C GLU A 364 -22.57 -58.89 1.56
N PRO A 365 -21.43 -59.35 2.14
CA PRO A 365 -20.03 -59.23 1.73
C PRO A 365 -19.29 -60.61 1.78
N GLY A 366 -18.02 -60.67 1.34
CA GLY A 366 -17.16 -61.85 1.43
C GLY A 366 -15.72 -61.52 1.86
N THR A 367 -15.09 -62.43 2.59
CA THR A 367 -13.98 -62.28 3.56
C THR A 367 -12.54 -62.53 3.05
N ALA A 368 -11.55 -62.06 3.85
CA ALA A 368 -10.13 -62.48 3.99
C ALA A 368 -9.16 -62.00 2.87
N ASP A 369 -7.87 -61.69 3.08
CA ASP A 369 -6.90 -62.04 4.13
C ASP A 369 -5.72 -61.02 4.17
N LYS A 370 -4.86 -61.10 5.19
CA LYS A 370 -3.70 -60.21 5.46
C LYS A 370 -2.43 -60.57 4.68
N GLN A 371 -1.65 -59.58 4.23
CA GLN A 371 -0.17 -59.67 4.20
C GLN A 371 0.52 -58.30 4.16
N GLU A 372 1.60 -58.17 4.95
CA GLU A 372 2.50 -57.01 5.09
C GLU A 372 3.59 -57.01 4.00
N VAL A 373 3.90 -55.85 3.39
CA VAL A 373 5.23 -55.51 2.81
C VAL A 373 5.46 -53.98 2.89
N GLU A 374 6.73 -53.64 3.14
CA GLU A 374 7.39 -52.35 3.34
C GLU A 374 7.11 -51.26 2.30
N GLY A 375 7.17 -49.99 2.73
CA GLY A 375 6.84 -48.81 1.91
C GLY A 375 8.04 -48.09 1.28
N PRO A 376 7.76 -47.08 0.43
CA PRO A 376 8.65 -45.93 0.30
C PRO A 376 7.92 -44.58 0.35
N GLY A 377 8.64 -43.56 0.84
CA GLY A 377 8.64 -42.17 0.37
C GLY A 377 7.36 -41.33 0.51
N ALA A 378 7.43 -40.28 1.34
CA ALA A 378 6.45 -39.20 1.34
C ALA A 378 6.44 -38.48 -0.04
N PRO A 379 5.27 -38.13 -0.60
CA PRO A 379 5.22 -37.31 -1.81
C PRO A 379 5.43 -35.83 -1.46
N GLU A 380 6.30 -35.18 -2.22
CA GLU A 380 6.50 -33.73 -2.25
C GLU A 380 5.25 -33.02 -2.80
N PRO A 381 5.01 -31.74 -2.43
CA PRO A 381 3.86 -30.98 -2.90
C PRO A 381 3.88 -30.83 -4.42
N LEU A 382 2.71 -31.03 -5.05
CA LEU A 382 2.55 -30.85 -6.49
C LEU A 382 2.40 -29.35 -6.82
N GLU A 383 3.39 -28.83 -7.53
CA GLU A 383 3.33 -27.51 -8.17
C GLU A 383 2.36 -27.58 -9.35
N VAL A 384 1.34 -26.72 -9.35
CA VAL A 384 0.49 -26.52 -10.52
C VAL A 384 0.86 -25.18 -11.14
N VAL A 385 1.57 -25.26 -12.27
CA VAL A 385 1.89 -24.13 -13.12
C VAL A 385 0.68 -23.84 -14.00
N ARG A 386 0.04 -22.67 -13.83
CA ARG A 386 -0.93 -22.17 -14.80
C ARG A 386 -0.26 -21.11 -15.67
N GLU A 387 -0.18 -21.41 -16.95
CA GLU A 387 0.23 -20.46 -17.99
C GLU A 387 -1.01 -19.72 -18.49
N VAL A 388 -1.02 -18.39 -18.33
CA VAL A 388 -2.00 -17.52 -18.98
C VAL A 388 -1.26 -16.81 -20.12
N VAL A 389 -1.66 -17.10 -21.36
CA VAL A 389 -1.08 -16.49 -22.56
C VAL A 389 -1.89 -15.24 -22.90
N SER A 390 -1.25 -14.06 -22.88
CA SER A 390 -1.84 -12.85 -23.44
C SER A 390 -1.66 -12.81 -24.97
N GLU A 391 -2.55 -12.12 -25.69
CA GLU A 391 -2.48 -12.00 -27.16
C GLU A 391 -1.21 -11.32 -27.69
N ALA A 392 -0.36 -10.74 -26.82
CA ALA A 392 0.96 -10.22 -27.16
C ALA A 392 2.09 -11.27 -27.11
N GLY A 393 1.78 -12.54 -26.85
CA GLY A 393 2.77 -13.62 -26.77
C GLY A 393 3.56 -13.66 -25.45
N THR A 394 3.18 -12.85 -24.46
CA THR A 394 3.75 -12.93 -23.11
C THR A 394 3.05 -14.06 -22.34
N VAL A 395 3.83 -15.08 -21.96
CA VAL A 395 3.37 -16.17 -21.10
C VAL A 395 3.52 -15.71 -19.65
N VAL A 396 2.40 -15.55 -18.95
CA VAL A 396 2.40 -15.23 -17.51
C VAL A 396 2.26 -16.54 -16.74
N THR A 397 3.27 -16.86 -15.95
CA THR A 397 3.34 -18.09 -15.15
C THR A 397 2.89 -17.79 -13.72
N ILE A 398 1.68 -18.21 -13.35
CA ILE A 398 1.19 -18.09 -11.97
C ILE A 398 1.53 -19.39 -11.23
N LYS A 399 2.43 -19.31 -10.25
CA LYS A 399 2.74 -20.43 -9.35
C LYS A 399 1.66 -20.51 -8.27
N GLN A 400 0.85 -21.58 -8.29
CA GLN A 400 -0.14 -21.85 -7.26
C GLN A 400 0.30 -23.08 -6.45
N VAL A 401 0.65 -22.89 -5.17
CA VAL A 401 0.94 -24.00 -4.26
C VAL A 401 -0.35 -24.50 -3.62
N LEU A 402 -0.81 -25.68 -4.04
CA LEU A 402 -1.98 -26.34 -3.44
C LEU A 402 -1.56 -27.14 -2.20
N ALA A 403 -2.19 -26.88 -1.06
CA ALA A 403 -2.00 -27.68 0.14
C ALA A 403 -2.59 -29.10 -0.05
N ALA A 404 -1.79 -30.12 0.21
CA ALA A 404 -2.20 -31.52 0.08
C ALA A 404 -3.39 -31.88 1.01
N PRO A 405 -4.44 -32.54 0.53
CA PRO A 405 -5.56 -32.96 1.37
C PRO A 405 -5.15 -34.15 2.26
N SER A 406 -5.44 -34.04 3.56
CA SER A 406 -5.28 -35.12 4.54
C SER A 406 -6.17 -36.32 4.19
N SER A 407 -5.55 -37.50 4.13
CA SER A 407 -6.09 -38.81 3.74
C SER A 407 -7.41 -39.20 4.39
N ALA A 408 -8.44 -39.42 3.57
CA ALA A 408 -9.61 -40.21 3.94
C ALA A 408 -10.13 -41.00 2.73
N GLY A 409 -9.94 -42.32 2.75
CA GLY A 409 -10.74 -43.32 2.01
C GLY A 409 -10.44 -43.53 0.53
N ARG A 410 -9.89 -44.71 0.20
CA ARG A 410 -9.77 -45.27 -1.16
C ARG A 410 -11.12 -45.34 -1.89
N PRO A 411 -11.11 -45.30 -3.23
CA PRO A 411 -11.67 -46.40 -3.99
C PRO A 411 -10.73 -46.92 -5.10
N ALA A 412 -11.14 -48.02 -5.70
CA ALA A 412 -10.37 -48.93 -6.52
C ALA A 412 -10.39 -48.60 -8.03
N SER A 413 -9.29 -49.04 -8.68
CA SER A 413 -9.09 -49.55 -10.04
C SER A 413 -9.83 -48.93 -11.24
N ASP A 414 -8.98 -48.55 -12.20
CA ASP A 414 -9.16 -48.37 -13.65
C ASP A 414 -10.26 -49.23 -14.29
N ASP A 415 -11.14 -48.55 -15.03
CA ASP A 415 -11.51 -48.81 -16.43
C ASP A 415 -12.76 -47.96 -16.75
N ASP A 416 -12.57 -46.92 -17.56
CA ASP A 416 -13.48 -46.48 -18.64
C ASP A 416 -13.07 -45.07 -19.12
N GLU A 417 -12.55 -45.05 -20.35
CA GLU A 417 -12.26 -43.87 -21.15
C GLU A 417 -13.52 -43.05 -21.47
N ASP A 418 -13.32 -41.77 -21.77
CA ASP A 418 -14.28 -40.79 -22.29
C ASP A 418 -15.35 -40.24 -21.33
N SER A 419 -14.99 -39.18 -20.61
CA SER A 419 -15.92 -38.11 -20.25
C SER A 419 -15.27 -36.75 -20.48
N PRO A 420 -15.92 -35.82 -21.21
CA PRO A 420 -15.33 -34.53 -21.54
C PRO A 420 -15.15 -33.71 -20.26
N ASP A 421 -14.00 -33.04 -20.17
CA ASP A 421 -13.68 -32.09 -19.12
C ASP A 421 -14.88 -31.18 -18.80
N GLU A 422 -15.49 -31.38 -17.63
CA GLU A 422 -16.29 -30.33 -17.01
C GLU A 422 -15.30 -29.21 -16.67
N ALA A 423 -15.12 -28.28 -17.60
CA ALA A 423 -14.51 -26.98 -17.34
C ALA A 423 -15.24 -26.39 -16.13
N GLY A 424 -14.60 -26.47 -14.96
CA GLY A 424 -15.13 -25.96 -13.71
C GLY A 424 -15.51 -24.50 -13.89
N VAL A 425 -16.73 -24.15 -13.47
CA VAL A 425 -17.17 -22.75 -13.43
C VAL A 425 -16.08 -21.93 -12.70
N PRO A 426 -15.58 -20.82 -13.27
CA PRO A 426 -14.58 -20.00 -12.61
C PRO A 426 -15.08 -19.63 -11.21
N THR A 427 -14.36 -20.06 -10.19
CA THR A 427 -14.67 -19.69 -8.81
C THR A 427 -14.30 -18.22 -8.64
N VAL A 428 -15.31 -17.38 -8.46
CA VAL A 428 -15.11 -15.96 -8.13
C VAL A 428 -14.40 -15.90 -6.78
N GLU A 429 -13.13 -15.47 -6.78
CA GLU A 429 -12.33 -15.26 -5.57
C GLU A 429 -11.36 -14.09 -5.77
N PRO A 430 -11.01 -13.35 -4.69
CA PRO A 430 -10.00 -12.32 -4.78
C PRO A 430 -8.64 -12.93 -5.13
N SER A 431 -7.94 -12.28 -6.06
CA SER A 431 -6.53 -12.59 -6.34
C SER A 431 -5.65 -12.42 -5.10
N PRO A 432 -4.50 -13.13 -5.02
CA PRO A 432 -3.48 -12.87 -4.02
C PRO A 432 -3.03 -11.42 -4.01
N ARG A 433 -2.93 -10.83 -2.82
CA ARG A 433 -2.66 -9.39 -2.67
C ARG A 433 -2.20 -8.99 -1.28
N SER A 434 -1.46 -7.89 -1.21
CA SER A 434 -1.14 -7.18 0.02
C SER A 434 -1.91 -5.86 0.10
N ASN A 435 -1.95 -5.29 1.31
CA ASN A 435 -2.50 -3.96 1.63
C ASN A 435 -3.94 -3.73 1.17
N ALA A 436 -4.73 -4.80 1.06
CA ALA A 436 -6.16 -4.73 0.74
C ALA A 436 -6.93 -4.09 1.90
N MET A 437 -7.99 -3.34 1.60
CA MET A 437 -8.79 -2.71 2.65
C MET A 437 -9.96 -3.63 3.04
N LEU A 438 -10.12 -3.86 4.34
CA LEU A 438 -11.18 -4.72 4.87
C LEU A 438 -12.16 -3.95 5.74
N ALA A 439 -13.45 -4.24 5.56
CA ALA A 439 -14.49 -3.81 6.50
C ALA A 439 -15.51 -4.93 6.71
N VAL A 440 -16.02 -5.06 7.93
CA VAL A 440 -17.10 -5.99 8.25
C VAL A 440 -18.33 -5.19 8.65
N LYS A 441 -19.46 -5.45 7.98
CA LYS A 441 -20.77 -4.90 8.33
C LYS A 441 -21.82 -5.98 8.21
N HIS A 442 -22.63 -6.15 9.26
CA HIS A 442 -23.72 -7.15 9.32
C HIS A 442 -23.26 -8.60 9.05
N GLY A 443 -22.05 -8.94 9.52
CA GLY A 443 -21.44 -10.26 9.30
C GLY A 443 -21.09 -10.56 7.84
N ARG A 444 -21.01 -9.53 6.99
CA ARG A 444 -20.41 -9.61 5.66
C ARG A 444 -19.06 -8.92 5.70
N LEU A 445 -18.03 -9.61 5.23
CA LEU A 445 -16.72 -9.05 4.94
C LEU A 445 -16.78 -8.35 3.58
N TYR A 446 -16.17 -7.19 3.49
CA TYR A 446 -15.91 -6.47 2.26
C TYR A 446 -14.41 -6.29 2.13
N LEU A 447 -13.90 -6.54 0.93
CA LEU A 447 -12.50 -6.41 0.56
C LEU A 447 -12.42 -5.52 -0.66
N TYR A 448 -11.64 -4.45 -0.58
CA TYR A 448 -11.44 -3.52 -1.67
C TYR A 448 -9.95 -3.34 -1.97
N GLY A 449 -9.59 -3.30 -3.25
CA GLY A 449 -8.26 -2.95 -3.75
C GLY A 449 -7.10 -3.74 -3.14
N GLY A 450 -5.99 -3.06 -2.88
CA GLY A 450 -4.70 -3.66 -2.54
C GLY A 450 -3.75 -3.68 -3.74
N MET A 451 -2.72 -4.51 -3.67
CA MET A 451 -1.75 -4.65 -4.77
C MET A 451 -1.19 -6.07 -4.86
N PHE A 452 -0.60 -6.39 -6.01
CA PHE A 452 0.27 -7.55 -6.20
C PHE A 452 1.37 -7.21 -7.22
N GLU A 453 2.38 -8.05 -7.34
CA GLU A 453 3.46 -7.89 -8.33
C GLU A 453 3.32 -8.91 -9.46
N ALA A 454 3.57 -8.47 -10.68
CA ALA A 454 3.58 -9.28 -11.88
C ALA A 454 4.87 -9.00 -12.67
N GLY A 455 5.89 -9.83 -12.44
CA GLY A 455 7.26 -9.49 -12.84
C GLY A 455 7.72 -8.23 -12.10
N ASP A 456 8.28 -7.27 -12.82
CA ASP A 456 8.75 -6.00 -12.25
C ASP A 456 7.63 -4.96 -12.08
N ARG A 457 6.38 -5.32 -12.42
CA ARG A 457 5.24 -4.38 -12.39
C ARG A 457 4.42 -4.52 -11.12
N GLN A 458 4.20 -3.40 -10.44
CA GLN A 458 3.26 -3.30 -9.33
C GLN A 458 1.84 -3.05 -9.84
N VAL A 459 0.92 -3.99 -9.62
CA VAL A 459 -0.47 -3.86 -10.04
C VAL A 459 -1.33 -3.46 -8.84
N THR A 460 -1.75 -2.19 -8.81
CA THR A 460 -2.74 -1.69 -7.85
C THR A 460 -4.17 -2.07 -8.25
N LEU A 461 -4.98 -2.53 -7.31
CA LEU A 461 -6.32 -3.08 -7.56
C LEU A 461 -7.45 -2.11 -7.20
N SER A 462 -8.59 -2.22 -7.90
CA SER A 462 -9.84 -1.46 -7.69
C SER A 462 -11.10 -2.35 -7.51
N ASP A 463 -10.92 -3.67 -7.47
CA ASP A 463 -12.00 -4.63 -7.29
C ASP A 463 -12.61 -4.56 -5.87
N LEU A 464 -13.88 -4.96 -5.76
CA LEU A 464 -14.63 -5.03 -4.52
C LEU A 464 -15.25 -6.42 -4.41
N TYR A 465 -14.89 -7.14 -3.36
CA TYR A 465 -15.49 -8.43 -3.03
C TYR A 465 -16.30 -8.38 -1.76
N CYS A 466 -17.24 -9.31 -1.64
CA CYS A 466 -18.00 -9.55 -0.44
C CYS A 466 -18.06 -11.04 -0.08
N LEU A 467 -17.97 -11.36 1.21
CA LEU A 467 -18.12 -12.71 1.75
C LEU A 467 -19.06 -12.71 2.97
N ASP A 468 -20.08 -13.56 2.96
CA ASP A 468 -20.93 -13.81 4.13
C ASP A 468 -20.20 -14.69 5.14
N LEU A 469 -19.81 -14.12 6.29
CA LEU A 469 -19.00 -14.78 7.30
C LEU A 469 -19.78 -15.81 8.14
N HIS A 470 -21.11 -15.82 8.07
CA HIS A 470 -21.92 -16.86 8.72
C HIS A 470 -22.03 -18.09 7.83
N LYS A 471 -22.22 -17.87 6.53
CA LYS A 471 -22.35 -18.94 5.55
C LYS A 471 -21.00 -19.54 5.19
N MET A 472 -20.01 -18.69 4.89
CA MET A 472 -18.70 -19.08 4.37
C MET A 472 -18.83 -19.98 3.14
N ASP A 473 -19.75 -19.65 2.22
CA ASP A 473 -20.05 -20.48 1.04
C ASP A 473 -19.18 -20.11 -0.16
N ALA A 474 -19.21 -18.83 -0.58
CA ALA A 474 -18.46 -18.31 -1.72
C ALA A 474 -18.28 -16.78 -1.62
N TRP A 475 -17.27 -16.24 -2.31
CA TRP A 475 -17.14 -14.81 -2.54
C TRP A 475 -18.14 -14.33 -3.60
N THR A 476 -18.54 -13.07 -3.50
CA THR A 476 -19.27 -12.34 -4.55
C THR A 476 -18.41 -11.16 -4.98
N ALA A 477 -18.05 -11.09 -6.26
CA ALA A 477 -17.50 -9.87 -6.85
C ALA A 477 -18.64 -8.85 -7.01
N LEU A 478 -18.47 -7.69 -6.40
CA LEU A 478 -19.36 -6.53 -6.52
C LEU A 478 -18.80 -5.54 -7.55
N VAL A 479 -17.48 -5.47 -7.63
CA VAL A 479 -16.73 -4.76 -8.68
C VAL A 479 -15.61 -5.68 -9.11
N GLU A 480 -15.53 -5.97 -10.40
CA GLU A 480 -14.44 -6.75 -10.99
C GLU A 480 -13.26 -5.84 -11.32
N ALA A 481 -12.04 -6.37 -11.19
CA ALA A 481 -10.85 -5.65 -11.62
C ALA A 481 -10.81 -5.64 -13.14
N ASP A 482 -10.39 -4.51 -13.72
CA ASP A 482 -10.08 -4.38 -15.14
C ASP A 482 -8.59 -4.07 -15.28
N PRO A 483 -7.71 -5.10 -15.32
CA PRO A 483 -6.27 -4.90 -15.43
C PRO A 483 -5.86 -4.29 -16.78
N GLU A 484 -6.69 -4.40 -17.82
CA GLU A 484 -6.37 -3.93 -19.18
C GLU A 484 -6.42 -2.40 -19.29
N ASN A 485 -7.16 -1.76 -18.39
CA ASN A 485 -7.40 -0.31 -18.40
C ASN A 485 -6.53 0.44 -17.39
N GLN A 486 -5.56 -0.24 -16.77
CA GLN A 486 -4.64 0.37 -15.83
C GLN A 486 -3.48 1.03 -16.59
N GLU A 487 -3.29 2.33 -16.32
CA GLU A 487 -2.16 3.07 -16.88
C GLU A 487 -0.86 2.53 -16.28
N TRP A 488 0.05 2.09 -17.14
CA TRP A 488 1.42 1.75 -16.78
C TRP A 488 2.35 2.52 -17.70
N LEU A 489 3.10 3.45 -17.13
CA LEU A 489 4.13 4.17 -17.83
C LEU A 489 5.42 3.36 -17.70
N GLU A 490 5.99 2.96 -18.84
CA GLU A 490 7.28 2.26 -18.86
C GLU A 490 8.37 3.20 -18.33
N GLU A 491 9.31 2.68 -17.55
CA GLU A 491 10.50 3.42 -17.18
C GLU A 491 11.22 3.79 -18.49
N THR A 492 11.27 5.09 -18.81
CA THR A 492 12.18 5.55 -19.85
C THR A 492 13.57 5.36 -19.27
N ASP A 493 14.39 4.50 -19.87
CA ASP A 493 15.82 4.35 -19.58
C ASP A 493 16.46 5.74 -19.68
N SER A 494 16.46 6.50 -18.59
CA SER A 494 17.30 7.68 -18.47
C SER A 494 18.68 7.14 -18.20
N GLU A 495 19.52 7.10 -19.23
CA GLU A 495 20.93 6.81 -19.06
C GLU A 495 21.48 7.77 -18.00
N GLU A 496 21.75 7.22 -16.81
CA GLU A 496 22.53 7.90 -15.79
C GLU A 496 23.93 8.08 -16.36
N ASP A 497 24.29 9.31 -16.74
CA ASP A 497 25.69 9.70 -16.90
C ASP A 497 26.37 9.61 -15.53
N SER A 498 26.79 8.40 -15.18
CA SER A 498 27.67 8.13 -14.07
C SER A 498 29.08 8.50 -14.52
N ASP A 499 29.49 9.75 -14.27
CA ASP A 499 30.89 10.13 -14.41
C ASP A 499 31.74 9.35 -13.37
N GLU A 500 32.32 8.25 -13.84
CA GLU A 500 33.41 7.53 -13.20
C GLU A 500 34.57 8.49 -12.98
N VAL A 501 34.81 8.86 -11.72
CA VAL A 501 36.04 9.54 -11.31
C VAL A 501 37.22 8.56 -11.33
N GLU A 502 37.81 8.38 -12.50
CA GLU A 502 39.14 7.80 -12.65
C GLU A 502 40.19 8.71 -12.00
N GLY A 503 41.03 8.10 -11.16
CA GLY A 503 42.12 8.79 -10.48
C GLY A 503 43.35 8.97 -11.37
N ALA A 504 44.00 10.12 -11.25
CA ALA A 504 45.43 10.24 -11.55
C ALA A 504 46.09 11.34 -10.70
N GLU A 505 47.32 11.06 -10.31
CA GLU A 505 48.17 11.82 -9.41
C GLU A 505 48.81 13.06 -10.07
N GLY A 506 49.11 14.09 -9.26
CA GLY A 506 50.44 14.71 -9.26
C GLY A 506 50.62 16.12 -9.86
N GLY A 507 51.11 17.05 -9.02
CA GLY A 507 51.82 18.29 -9.37
C GLY A 507 50.90 19.47 -9.73
N GLY A 508 51.08 20.72 -9.28
CA GLY A 508 52.23 21.40 -8.69
C GLY A 508 52.32 22.79 -9.31
N GLU A 509 52.08 23.81 -8.47
CA GLU A 509 52.54 25.22 -8.55
C GLU A 509 51.97 26.19 -9.61
N ASP A 510 51.37 27.25 -9.04
CA ASP A 510 51.60 28.68 -9.26
C ASP A 510 51.07 29.45 -10.50
N ASP A 511 50.33 30.50 -10.12
CA ASP A 511 50.41 31.91 -10.54
C ASP A 511 49.52 32.50 -11.67
N GLU A 512 48.91 33.62 -11.22
CA GLU A 512 48.63 34.90 -11.88
C GLU A 512 47.27 35.14 -12.57
N ASP A 513 46.61 36.16 -12.00
CA ASP A 513 45.51 36.95 -12.54
C ASP A 513 45.92 37.65 -13.85
N ASP A 514 45.02 37.72 -14.83
CA ASP A 514 44.63 39.00 -15.44
C ASP A 514 43.40 38.83 -16.34
N GLU A 515 42.61 39.90 -16.34
CA GLU A 515 41.34 40.13 -17.05
C GLU A 515 41.55 40.14 -18.57
N ASP A 516 40.56 39.67 -19.34
CA ASP A 516 40.07 40.38 -20.53
C ASP A 516 38.71 39.79 -20.98
N GLU A 517 37.76 40.70 -21.18
CA GLU A 517 36.44 40.50 -21.77
C GLU A 517 36.58 40.38 -23.29
N GLU A 518 36.13 39.28 -23.91
CA GLU A 518 35.57 39.32 -25.27
C GLU A 518 34.36 38.36 -25.35
N GLU A 519 33.24 38.94 -25.76
CA GLU A 519 32.00 38.28 -26.19
C GLU A 519 32.29 37.39 -27.40
N GLU A 520 31.82 36.13 -27.45
CA GLU A 520 31.26 35.49 -28.65
C GLU A 520 30.32 34.31 -28.30
N GLU A 521 29.07 34.50 -28.70
CA GLU A 521 28.07 33.59 -29.30
C GLU A 521 28.06 32.07 -28.95
N ASP A 522 26.98 31.70 -28.25
CA ASP A 522 26.02 30.62 -28.54
C ASP A 522 26.46 29.35 -29.29
N ASP A 523 26.44 28.21 -28.57
CA ASP A 523 25.93 26.94 -29.09
C ASP A 523 25.35 26.10 -27.94
N ASP A 524 24.15 26.47 -27.47
CA ASP A 524 23.34 25.66 -26.56
C ASP A 524 22.49 24.68 -27.38
N GLY A 525 22.86 23.40 -27.33
CA GLY A 525 22.18 22.29 -28.00
C GLY A 525 20.86 21.86 -27.34
N GLY A 526 20.05 22.80 -26.83
CA GLY A 526 18.70 22.55 -26.36
C GLY A 526 17.67 22.86 -27.44
N GLU A 527 16.77 21.93 -27.78
CA GLU A 527 15.66 22.16 -28.72
C GLU A 527 14.67 23.19 -28.14
N HIS A 528 15.00 24.49 -28.27
CA HIS A 528 14.15 25.59 -27.84
C HIS A 528 12.93 25.74 -28.77
N HIS A 529 11.74 25.90 -28.17
CA HIS A 529 10.53 26.22 -28.91
C HIS A 529 10.69 27.50 -29.75
N PRO A 530 10.18 27.56 -31.00
CA PRO A 530 10.31 28.73 -31.85
C PRO A 530 9.67 29.97 -31.22
N SER A 531 10.48 30.98 -30.92
CA SER A 531 10.04 32.23 -30.27
C SER A 531 9.12 33.07 -31.17
N VAL A 532 8.21 33.81 -30.52
CA VAL A 532 7.34 34.81 -31.17
C VAL A 532 8.10 36.12 -31.29
N MET A 533 8.21 36.65 -32.51
CA MET A 533 8.93 37.91 -32.73
C MET A 533 8.07 39.12 -32.28
N PRO A 534 8.66 40.19 -31.73
CA PRO A 534 7.90 41.35 -31.25
C PRO A 534 7.01 41.95 -32.35
N GLY A 535 5.69 41.92 -32.15
CA GLY A 535 4.70 42.46 -33.09
C GLY A 535 4.34 41.54 -34.28
N GLU A 536 4.84 40.30 -34.31
CA GLU A 536 4.49 39.30 -35.31
C GLU A 536 3.02 38.87 -35.15
N PRO A 537 2.17 39.00 -36.19
CA PRO A 537 0.81 38.47 -36.12
C PRO A 537 0.80 36.95 -36.31
N PHE A 538 -0.18 36.25 -35.72
CA PHE A 538 -0.25 34.78 -35.78
C PHE A 538 -0.25 34.20 -37.20
N VAL A 539 -0.77 34.96 -38.17
CA VAL A 539 -0.78 34.59 -39.60
C VAL A 539 0.63 34.41 -40.18
N ASP A 540 1.63 35.10 -39.63
CA ASP A 540 3.03 35.04 -40.06
C ASP A 540 3.84 34.05 -39.20
N TYR A 541 3.47 33.89 -37.91
CA TYR A 541 4.09 32.93 -36.99
C TYR A 541 3.82 31.47 -37.38
N LEU A 542 2.57 31.13 -37.72
CA LEU A 542 2.16 29.75 -37.96
C LEU A 542 2.92 29.10 -39.14
N PRO A 543 3.01 29.69 -40.34
CA PRO A 543 3.73 29.08 -41.46
C PRO A 543 5.23 28.94 -41.21
N ARG A 544 5.83 29.87 -40.45
CA ARG A 544 7.26 29.86 -40.11
C ARG A 544 7.62 28.72 -39.15
N THR A 545 6.68 28.32 -38.29
CA THR A 545 6.92 27.36 -37.20
C THR A 545 6.19 26.03 -37.38
N GLU A 546 5.37 25.89 -38.43
CA GLU A 546 4.51 24.72 -38.66
C GLU A 546 5.28 23.38 -38.66
N GLN A 547 6.46 23.33 -39.28
CA GLN A 547 7.25 22.09 -39.34
C GLN A 547 7.72 21.62 -37.97
N TYR A 548 8.10 22.54 -37.09
CA TYR A 548 8.48 22.24 -35.71
C TYR A 548 7.28 21.66 -34.94
N TRP A 549 6.13 22.34 -35.01
CA TRP A 549 4.92 21.90 -34.30
C TRP A 549 4.36 20.59 -34.87
N VAL A 550 4.54 20.32 -36.17
CA VAL A 550 4.17 19.04 -36.79
C VAL A 550 5.10 17.91 -36.33
N LYS A 551 6.41 18.16 -36.21
CA LYS A 551 7.36 17.18 -35.64
C LYS A 551 6.95 16.82 -34.21
N LEU A 552 6.76 17.83 -33.36
CA LEU A 552 6.35 17.64 -31.96
C LEU A 552 4.98 16.95 -31.85
N ALA A 553 4.02 17.31 -32.73
CA ALA A 553 2.71 16.66 -32.77
C ALA A 553 2.74 15.21 -33.27
N ARG A 554 3.74 14.81 -34.05
CA ARG A 554 3.94 13.41 -34.47
C ARG A 554 4.57 12.59 -33.36
N GLU A 555 5.53 13.15 -32.65
CA GLU A 555 6.17 12.51 -31.48
C GLU A 555 5.17 12.29 -30.35
N ALA A 556 4.23 13.22 -30.16
CA ALA A 556 3.15 13.09 -29.19
C ALA A 556 1.95 12.23 -29.66
N ALA A 557 1.95 11.73 -30.90
CA ALA A 557 0.84 10.96 -31.45
C ALA A 557 1.13 9.45 -31.49
N ALA A 558 0.10 8.63 -31.24
CA ALA A 558 0.23 7.17 -31.31
C ALA A 558 0.70 6.69 -32.71
N PRO A 559 1.48 5.60 -32.79
CA PRO A 559 1.96 5.05 -34.06
C PRO A 559 0.80 4.79 -35.04
N GLY A 560 0.85 5.38 -36.23
CA GLY A 560 -0.20 5.25 -37.26
C GLY A 560 -1.31 6.32 -37.23
N ALA A 561 -1.16 7.40 -36.47
CA ALA A 561 -2.13 8.50 -36.44
C ALA A 561 -2.36 9.13 -37.83
N GLN A 562 -3.63 9.40 -38.18
CA GLN A 562 -3.98 10.05 -39.44
C GLN A 562 -3.34 11.44 -39.54
N GLU A 563 -2.70 11.75 -40.67
CA GLU A 563 -1.93 12.98 -40.89
C GLU A 563 -2.76 14.26 -40.67
N LYS A 564 -4.06 14.22 -41.00
CA LYS A 564 -5.00 15.34 -40.73
C LYS A 564 -5.22 15.62 -39.24
N ARG A 565 -5.08 14.61 -38.37
CA ARG A 565 -5.20 14.74 -36.91
C ARG A 565 -3.92 15.35 -36.33
N VAL A 566 -2.77 14.90 -36.80
CA VAL A 566 -1.46 15.46 -36.46
C VAL A 566 -1.39 16.95 -36.81
N LEU A 567 -1.81 17.32 -38.03
CA LEU A 567 -1.77 18.72 -38.47
C LEU A 567 -2.66 19.63 -37.61
N ARG A 568 -3.84 19.14 -37.19
CA ARG A 568 -4.74 19.88 -36.30
C ARG A 568 -4.14 20.07 -34.91
N SER A 569 -3.49 19.04 -34.37
CA SER A 569 -2.81 19.13 -33.08
C SER A 569 -1.63 20.10 -33.16
N ALA A 570 -0.84 20.07 -34.22
CA ALA A 570 0.27 20.99 -34.46
C ALA A 570 -0.20 22.46 -34.49
N GLN A 571 -1.27 22.75 -35.24
CA GLN A 571 -1.85 24.09 -35.31
C GLN A 571 -2.41 24.57 -33.96
N ALA A 572 -2.97 23.64 -33.15
CA ALA A 572 -3.44 23.96 -31.80
C ALA A 572 -2.29 24.28 -30.85
N MET A 573 -1.19 23.52 -30.90
CA MET A 573 0.02 23.77 -30.11
C MET A 573 0.67 25.10 -30.48
N ALA A 574 0.86 25.37 -31.77
CA ALA A 574 1.40 26.63 -32.27
C ALA A 574 0.59 27.83 -31.80
N LYS A 575 -0.74 27.72 -31.84
CA LYS A 575 -1.65 28.78 -31.40
C LYS A 575 -1.59 29.01 -29.89
N ALA A 576 -1.60 27.94 -29.09
CA ALA A 576 -1.51 28.04 -27.64
C ALA A 576 -0.18 28.65 -27.19
N PHE A 577 0.93 28.30 -27.83
CA PHE A 577 2.24 28.87 -27.53
C PHE A 577 2.31 30.35 -27.93
N PHE A 578 1.77 30.72 -29.10
CA PHE A 578 1.71 32.10 -29.55
C PHE A 578 0.88 32.99 -28.60
N GLU A 579 -0.28 32.52 -28.15
CA GLU A 579 -1.14 33.24 -27.20
C GLU A 579 -0.53 33.34 -25.79
N ALA A 580 0.34 32.42 -25.40
CA ALA A 580 1.05 32.47 -24.12
C ALA A 580 2.28 33.41 -24.14
N SER A 581 2.79 33.71 -25.33
CA SER A 581 4.03 34.49 -25.55
C SER A 581 3.78 35.92 -26.05
N ALA A 582 2.55 36.24 -26.47
CA ALA A 582 2.09 37.57 -26.88
C ALA A 582 1.39 38.30 -25.74
#